data_AF-A0A0S9C0H7-F1
#
_entry.id   AF-A0A0S9C0H7-F1
#
_cell.length_a   1.000
_cell.length_b   1.000
_cell.length_c   1.000
_cell.angle_alpha   90.00
_cell.angle_beta   90.00
_cell.angle_gamma   90.00
#
_symmetry.space_group_name_H-M   'P 1'
#
loop_
_entity.id
_entity.type
_entity.pdbx_description
1 polymer ?
#
loop_
_entity_poly.entity_id
_entity_poly.type
_entity_poly.pdbx_seq_one_letter_code
_entity_poly.pdbx_strand_id
1 'polypeptide(L)'
;MLLISCPNCGSRDETEFHYGGQAHVPYPENPNDLSDREWAEFLFYRDNTKGAFAERWLHSTGCRQWFNMLRDTVTYDIQAVYPMGAPRPAGAPDALSVVVPKRPLKQPELIEQPGSAPGTAAPSTSTTAPEGATK
;
A
#
# COMPACT_ATOMS: atom_id res chain seq x y z
N MET A 1 21.27 9.80 8.41
CA MET A 1 21.33 8.37 8.06
C MET A 1 20.80 7.57 9.22
N LEU A 2 19.58 7.05 9.10
CA LEU A 2 19.04 6.09 10.06
C LEU A 2 19.77 4.75 9.91
N LEU A 3 19.94 4.06 11.04
CA LEU A 3 20.49 2.73 11.09
C LEU A 3 19.35 1.73 11.30
N ILE A 4 18.96 1.02 10.23
CA ILE A 4 17.79 0.15 10.22
C ILE A 4 18.24 -1.31 10.41
N SER A 5 17.68 -1.98 11.42
CA SER A 5 17.99 -3.39 11.72
C SER A 5 17.15 -4.35 10.88
N CYS A 6 17.64 -4.70 9.69
CA CYS A 6 17.02 -5.70 8.83
C CYS A 6 16.95 -7.06 9.56
N PRO A 7 15.77 -7.73 9.64
CA PRO A 7 15.64 -9.03 10.32
C PRO A 7 16.57 -10.12 9.77
N ASN A 8 17.00 -10.00 8.51
CA ASN A 8 17.82 -11.00 7.84
C ASN A 8 19.30 -10.59 7.73
N CYS A 9 19.60 -9.29 7.75
CA CYS A 9 20.94 -8.77 7.42
C CYS A 9 21.59 -7.95 8.54
N GLY A 10 20.88 -7.73 9.64
CA GLY A 10 21.32 -6.87 10.74
C GLY A 10 21.21 -5.38 10.41
N SER A 11 21.91 -4.56 11.19
CA SER A 11 21.92 -3.10 11.06
C SER A 11 22.59 -2.63 9.78
N ARG A 12 21.89 -1.80 9.00
CA ARG A 12 22.35 -1.22 7.72
C ARG A 12 21.89 0.22 7.58
N ASP A 13 22.56 0.98 6.72
CA ASP A 13 22.19 2.37 6.43
C ASP A 13 20.87 2.47 5.67
N GLU A 14 20.09 3.51 5.97
CA GLU A 14 18.76 3.76 5.38
C GLU A 14 18.75 3.77 3.84
N THR A 15 19.85 4.17 3.21
CA THR A 15 19.99 4.22 1.75
C THR A 15 19.96 2.85 1.08
N GLU A 16 20.16 1.78 1.84
CA GLU A 16 20.00 0.40 1.35
C GLU A 16 18.52 -0.02 1.23
N PHE A 17 17.59 0.78 1.73
CA PHE A 17 16.19 0.42 1.86
C PHE A 17 15.26 1.30 1.02
N HIS A 18 14.15 0.70 0.61
CA HIS A 18 13.04 1.40 -0.04
C HIS A 18 11.87 1.53 0.92
N TYR A 19 11.27 2.72 0.96
CA TYR A 19 10.13 3.03 1.81
C TYR A 19 8.82 2.52 1.20
N GLY A 20 8.00 1.80 1.97
CA GLY A 20 6.73 1.23 1.51
C GLY A 20 5.47 1.85 2.11
N GLY A 21 5.59 2.94 2.85
CA GLY A 21 4.47 3.61 3.51
C GLY A 21 3.87 2.77 4.64
N GLN A 22 2.57 2.99 4.91
CA GLN A 22 1.83 2.36 6.00
C GLN A 22 1.90 0.83 5.97
N ALA A 23 2.12 0.22 7.13
CA ALA A 23 1.97 -1.21 7.34
C ALA A 23 0.50 -1.62 7.52
N HIS A 24 0.22 -2.91 7.39
CA HIS A 24 -1.10 -3.49 7.73
C HIS A 24 -2.28 -3.00 6.89
N VAL A 25 -2.03 -2.57 5.65
CA VAL A 25 -3.08 -2.33 4.65
C VAL A 25 -3.12 -3.52 3.69
N PRO A 26 -3.94 -4.56 3.96
CA PRO A 26 -4.03 -5.71 3.08
C PRO A 26 -4.74 -5.35 1.78
N TYR A 27 -4.43 -6.09 0.72
CA TYR A 27 -5.22 -6.05 -0.51
C TYR A 27 -6.64 -6.59 -0.22
N PRO A 28 -7.72 -5.97 -0.71
CA PRO A 28 -9.06 -6.48 -0.51
C PRO A 28 -9.23 -7.88 -1.11
N GLU A 29 -9.84 -8.81 -0.37
CA GLU A 29 -10.03 -10.19 -0.84
C GLU A 29 -10.92 -10.26 -2.08
N ASN A 30 -12.00 -9.46 -2.11
CA ASN A 30 -12.93 -9.38 -3.23
C ASN A 30 -13.07 -7.91 -3.72
N PRO A 31 -12.15 -7.40 -4.56
CA PRO A 31 -12.17 -6.00 -5.00
C PRO A 31 -13.43 -5.61 -5.79
N ASN A 32 -14.06 -6.56 -6.48
CA ASN A 32 -15.26 -6.31 -7.29
C ASN A 32 -16.52 -6.04 -6.45
N ASP A 33 -16.49 -6.41 -5.17
CA ASP A 33 -17.61 -6.21 -4.25
C ASP A 33 -17.53 -4.85 -3.54
N LEU A 34 -16.43 -4.12 -3.73
CA LEU A 34 -16.23 -2.80 -3.15
C LEU A 34 -16.93 -1.73 -3.97
N SER A 35 -17.49 -0.74 -3.28
CA SER A 35 -17.89 0.51 -3.92
C SER A 35 -16.67 1.27 -4.45
N ASP A 36 -16.87 2.13 -5.46
CA ASP A 36 -15.82 3.04 -5.96
C ASP A 36 -15.17 3.85 -4.83
N ARG A 37 -15.93 4.18 -3.79
CA ARG A 37 -15.41 4.88 -2.61
C ARG A 37 -14.43 4.01 -1.83
N GLU A 38 -14.82 2.78 -1.48
CA GLU A 38 -13.97 1.87 -0.72
C GLU A 38 -12.73 1.49 -1.52
N TRP A 39 -12.88 1.32 -2.83
CA TRP A 39 -11.76 1.10 -3.74
C TRP A 39 -10.83 2.31 -3.81
N ALA A 40 -11.37 3.53 -3.89
CA ALA A 40 -10.56 4.75 -3.84
C ALA A 40 -9.81 4.89 -2.50
N GLU A 41 -10.44 4.52 -1.38
CA GLU A 41 -9.79 4.48 -0.07
C GLU A 41 -8.62 3.48 -0.07
N PHE A 42 -8.79 2.29 -0.65
CA PHE A 42 -7.69 1.35 -0.81
C PHE A 42 -6.59 1.85 -1.75
N LEU A 43 -6.91 2.50 -2.86
CA LEU A 43 -5.92 2.96 -3.83
C LEU A 43 -5.13 4.19 -3.35
N PHE A 44 -5.80 5.16 -2.72
CA PHE A 44 -5.24 6.50 -2.54
C PHE A 44 -5.09 6.94 -1.08
N TYR A 45 -5.71 6.26 -0.11
CA TYR A 45 -5.71 6.71 1.29
C TYR A 45 -4.81 5.87 2.18
N ARG A 46 -3.88 6.52 2.86
CA ARG A 46 -3.05 5.93 3.90
C ARG A 46 -3.00 6.87 5.10
N ASP A 47 -2.79 6.32 6.28
CA ASP A 47 -2.54 7.13 7.47
C ASP A 47 -1.20 7.85 7.35
N ASN A 48 -1.17 9.09 7.84
CA ASN A 48 0.03 9.92 7.91
C ASN A 48 0.23 10.39 9.35
N THR A 49 0.51 9.43 10.24
CA THR A 49 0.54 9.67 11.68
C THR A 49 1.76 10.52 12.05
N LYS A 50 1.55 11.56 12.85
CA LYS A 50 2.62 12.35 13.48
C LYS A 50 3.00 11.70 14.81
N GLY A 51 4.16 11.05 14.87
CA GLY A 51 4.67 10.27 15.99
C GLY A 51 4.76 8.78 15.63
N ALA A 52 4.52 7.87 16.58
CA ALA A 52 4.68 6.43 16.35
C ALA A 52 3.82 5.90 15.18
N PHE A 53 4.48 5.49 14.09
CA PHE A 53 3.85 5.05 12.87
C PHE A 53 4.35 3.66 12.46
N ALA A 54 3.40 2.76 12.19
CA ALA A 54 3.69 1.43 11.67
C ALA A 54 3.83 1.50 10.14
N GLU A 55 5.04 1.23 9.66
CA GLU A 55 5.43 1.39 8.26
C GLU A 55 6.16 0.15 7.73
N ARG A 56 6.32 0.08 6.41
CA ARG A 56 6.97 -1.03 5.70
C ARG A 56 8.26 -0.58 5.05
N TRP A 57 9.24 -1.47 5.06
CA TRP A 57 10.53 -1.25 4.43
C TRP A 57 10.97 -2.50 3.67
N LEU A 58 11.61 -2.27 2.52
CA LEU A 58 12.22 -3.29 1.68
C LEU A 58 13.71 -3.10 1.69
N HIS A 59 14.49 -4.13 2.03
CA HIS A 59 15.96 -4.08 1.94
C HIS A 59 16.41 -4.26 0.49
N SER A 60 16.21 -3.23 -0.34
CA SER A 60 16.28 -3.28 -1.80
C SER A 60 17.67 -3.62 -2.33
N THR A 61 18.74 -3.17 -1.66
CA THR A 61 20.13 -3.45 -2.05
C THR A 61 20.73 -4.67 -1.32
N GLY A 62 19.98 -5.33 -0.45
CA GLY A 62 20.41 -6.48 0.34
C GLY A 62 19.56 -7.72 0.10
N CYS A 63 18.88 -8.22 1.14
CA CYS A 63 18.10 -9.46 1.05
C CYS A 63 16.81 -9.38 0.20
N ARG A 64 16.40 -8.17 -0.20
CA ARG A 64 15.18 -7.89 -0.96
C ARG A 64 13.89 -8.40 -0.28
N GLN A 65 13.93 -8.52 1.05
CA GLN A 65 12.76 -8.89 1.84
C GLN A 65 12.06 -7.65 2.38
N TRP A 66 10.73 -7.72 2.42
CA TRP A 66 9.89 -6.76 3.12
C TRP A 66 9.85 -7.08 4.61
N PHE A 67 9.74 -6.04 5.44
CA PHE A 67 9.47 -6.14 6.87
C PHE A 67 8.72 -4.89 7.33
N ASN A 68 8.23 -4.94 8.57
CA ASN A 68 7.55 -3.81 9.19
C ASN A 68 8.45 -3.15 10.23
N MET A 69 8.26 -1.85 10.41
CA MET A 69 8.97 -1.05 11.40
C MET A 69 8.00 -0.10 12.08
N LEU A 70 8.21 0.11 13.38
CA LEU A 70 7.51 1.11 14.15
C LEU A 70 8.50 2.23 14.45
N ARG A 71 8.25 3.41 13.88
CA ARG A 71 9.16 4.55 13.98
C ARG A 71 8.37 5.79 14.37
N ASP A 72 8.95 6.63 15.22
CA ASP A 72 8.41 7.96 15.47
C ASP A 72 8.70 8.87 14.26
N THR A 73 7.66 9.36 13.57
CA THR A 73 7.81 10.19 12.37
C THR A 73 8.26 11.62 12.64
N VAL A 74 8.39 12.03 13.92
CA VAL A 74 8.93 13.33 14.34
C VAL A 74 10.41 13.22 14.70
N THR A 75 10.78 12.24 15.52
CA THR A 75 12.16 12.09 16.02
C THR A 75 13.01 11.11 15.21
N TYR A 76 12.34 10.27 14.42
CA TYR A 76 12.90 9.13 13.68
C TYR A 76 13.47 8.01 14.54
N ASP A 77 13.11 7.97 15.82
CA ASP A 77 13.45 6.86 16.72
C ASP A 77 12.76 5.56 16.27
N ILE A 78 13.55 4.50 16.10
CA ILE A 78 13.06 3.18 15.68
C ILE A 78 12.71 2.38 16.93
N GLN A 79 11.41 2.23 17.18
CA GLN A 79 10.88 1.60 18.39
C GLN A 79 10.81 0.08 18.27
N ALA A 80 10.56 -0.45 17.06
CA ALA A 80 10.53 -1.88 16.79
C ALA A 80 10.75 -2.20 15.31
N VAL A 81 11.36 -3.36 15.05
CA VAL A 81 11.39 -3.99 13.73
C VAL A 81 10.80 -5.39 13.85
N TYR A 82 9.91 -5.77 12.94
CA TYR A 82 9.20 -7.04 13.02
C TYR A 82 8.85 -7.63 11.64
N PRO A 83 8.65 -8.96 11.53
CA PRO A 83 8.39 -9.61 10.25
C PRO A 83 7.10 -9.16 9.56
N MET A 84 7.01 -9.37 8.25
CA MET A 84 5.75 -9.27 7.52
C MET A 84 4.73 -10.27 8.05
N GLY A 85 3.45 -9.87 8.10
CA GLY A 85 2.35 -10.69 8.62
C GLY A 85 2.26 -10.76 10.15
N ALA A 86 3.30 -10.38 10.89
CA ALA A 86 3.21 -10.25 12.34
C ALA A 86 2.37 -9.00 12.72
N PRO A 87 1.57 -9.07 13.80
CA PRO A 87 0.78 -7.95 14.26
C PRO A 87 1.66 -6.77 14.71
N ARG A 88 1.10 -5.55 14.72
CA ARG A 88 1.77 -4.37 15.29
C ARG A 88 2.12 -4.66 16.77
N PRO A 89 3.38 -4.47 17.21
CA PRO A 89 3.76 -4.65 18.61
C PRO A 89 2.98 -3.71 19.54
N ALA A 90 2.50 -4.24 20.66
CA ALA A 90 1.83 -3.47 21.71
C ALA A 90 2.87 -2.69 22.54
N GLY A 91 2.57 -1.44 22.90
CA GLY A 91 3.38 -0.66 23.86
C GLY A 91 4.16 0.53 23.29
N ALA A 92 4.11 0.78 21.98
CA ALA A 92 4.48 2.11 21.49
C ALA A 92 3.39 3.11 21.86
N PRO A 93 3.74 4.30 22.38
CA PRO A 93 2.76 5.32 22.65
C PRO A 93 2.03 5.62 21.36
N ASP A 94 0.72 5.37 21.32
CA ASP A 94 -0.09 5.71 20.16
C ASP A 94 -0.05 7.23 20.07
N ALA A 95 0.76 7.73 19.13
CA ALA A 95 0.84 9.14 18.91
C ALA A 95 -0.47 9.54 18.27
N LEU A 96 -1.38 10.05 19.12
CA LEU A 96 -2.62 10.75 18.79
C LEU A 96 -2.98 10.53 17.32
N SER A 97 -3.49 9.34 17.01
CA SER A 97 -4.04 9.09 15.70
C SER A 97 -5.22 10.04 15.60
N VAL A 98 -4.96 11.21 15.02
CA VAL A 98 -6.00 11.98 14.39
C VAL A 98 -6.39 11.07 13.22
N VAL A 99 -7.24 10.09 13.53
CA VAL A 99 -8.16 9.54 12.55
C VAL A 99 -8.89 10.78 12.10
N VAL A 100 -8.41 11.40 11.02
CA VAL A 100 -9.14 12.48 10.38
C VAL A 100 -10.46 11.80 10.05
N PRO A 101 -11.57 12.15 10.72
CA PRO A 101 -12.83 11.47 10.48
C PRO A 101 -13.05 11.65 8.99
N LYS A 102 -13.14 10.53 8.26
CA LYS A 102 -13.35 10.52 6.81
C LYS A 102 -14.59 11.38 6.58
N ARG A 103 -14.40 12.64 6.21
CA ARG A 103 -15.51 13.55 5.96
C ARG A 103 -16.34 12.85 4.89
N PRO A 104 -17.67 12.74 5.03
CA PRO A 104 -18.47 12.20 3.96
C PRO A 104 -18.29 13.15 2.76
N LEU A 105 -17.43 12.76 1.83
CA LEU A 105 -17.36 13.36 0.51
C LEU A 105 -18.77 13.20 -0.07
N LYS A 106 -19.47 14.31 -0.30
CA LYS A 106 -20.68 14.31 -1.10
C LYS A 106 -20.29 13.70 -2.44
N GLN A 107 -21.03 12.68 -2.87
CA GLN A 107 -20.89 12.13 -4.20
C GLN A 107 -21.01 13.29 -5.19
N PRO A 108 -20.03 13.53 -6.07
CA PRO A 108 -20.25 14.46 -7.16
C PRO A 108 -21.44 13.91 -7.95
N GLU A 109 -22.50 14.70 -8.08
CA GLU A 109 -23.57 14.38 -9.03
C GLU A 109 -22.89 14.15 -10.38
N LEU A 110 -23.12 12.95 -10.94
CA LEU A 110 -22.72 12.61 -12.29
C LEU A 110 -23.26 13.71 -13.20
N ILE A 111 -22.38 14.56 -13.70
CA ILE A 111 -22.71 15.45 -14.81
C ILE A 111 -22.91 14.51 -16.00
N GLU A 112 -24.16 14.23 -16.35
CA GLU A 112 -24.48 13.52 -17.58
C GLU A 112 -23.87 14.31 -18.75
N GLN A 113 -22.89 13.71 -19.42
CA GLN A 113 -22.34 14.29 -20.64
C GLN A 113 -23.43 14.25 -21.71
N PRO A 114 -23.77 15.38 -22.36
CA PRO A 114 -24.69 15.35 -23.47
C PRO A 114 -24.03 14.62 -24.66
N GLY A 115 -24.49 13.40 -24.90
CA GLY A 115 -24.34 12.70 -26.19
C GLY A 115 -23.04 11.93 -26.40
N SER A 116 -22.89 10.78 -25.74
CA SER A 116 -22.09 9.69 -26.32
C SER A 116 -22.91 9.06 -27.45
N ALA A 117 -22.56 9.35 -28.70
CA ALA A 117 -23.01 8.57 -29.84
C ALA A 117 -22.67 7.08 -29.64
N PRO A 118 -23.51 6.13 -30.10
CA PRO A 118 -23.20 4.71 -29.96
C PRO A 118 -21.97 4.40 -30.82
N GLY A 119 -20.87 4.05 -30.15
CA GLY A 119 -19.70 3.51 -30.82
C GLY A 119 -20.07 2.19 -31.47
N THR A 120 -20.00 2.15 -32.80
CA THR A 120 -20.16 0.94 -33.59
C THR A 120 -19.16 -0.11 -33.10
N ALA A 121 -19.68 -1.24 -32.60
CA ALA A 121 -18.87 -2.39 -32.23
C ALA A 121 -18.11 -2.88 -33.47
N ALA A 122 -16.78 -2.75 -33.47
CA ALA A 122 -15.93 -3.48 -34.40
C ALA A 122 -15.88 -4.95 -33.94
N PRO A 123 -16.12 -5.94 -34.82
CA PRO A 123 -15.98 -7.34 -34.43
C PRO A 123 -14.51 -7.65 -34.17
N SER A 124 -14.20 -8.07 -32.94
CA SER A 124 -12.91 -8.64 -32.58
C SER A 124 -12.77 -10.01 -33.26
N THR A 125 -11.95 -10.10 -34.30
CA THR A 125 -11.51 -11.39 -34.84
C THR A 125 -10.53 -12.01 -33.85
N SER A 126 -10.96 -13.09 -33.20
CA SER A 126 -10.11 -13.96 -32.41
C SER A 126 -9.12 -14.69 -33.32
N THR A 127 -7.83 -14.36 -33.24
CA THR A 127 -6.78 -15.22 -33.80
C THR A 127 -6.42 -16.28 -32.77
N THR A 128 -6.94 -17.48 -32.97
CA THR A 128 -6.49 -18.70 -32.31
C THR A 128 -5.03 -18.97 -32.69
N ALA A 129 -4.16 -19.19 -31.70
CA ALA A 129 -2.80 -19.66 -31.93
C ALA A 129 -2.83 -21.09 -32.49
N PRO A 130 -1.99 -21.45 -33.50
CA PRO A 130 -1.93 -22.83 -33.96
C PRO A 130 -1.23 -23.73 -32.92
N GLU A 131 -1.88 -24.85 -32.64
CA GLU A 131 -1.28 -26.00 -31.95
C GLU A 131 -0.09 -26.55 -32.75
N GLY A 132 0.98 -26.89 -32.05
CA GLY A 132 1.99 -27.82 -32.53
C GLY A 132 3.35 -27.19 -32.86
N ALA A 133 4.25 -27.20 -31.88
CA ALA A 133 5.69 -27.25 -32.12
C ALA A 133 6.36 -28.09 -31.04
N THR A 134 6.18 -29.41 -31.14
CA THR A 134 7.10 -30.42 -30.60
C THR A 134 8.42 -30.36 -31.35
N LYS A 135 9.50 -29.95 -30.67
CA LYS A 135 10.78 -30.66 -30.61
C LYS A 135 11.72 -30.02 -29.60
#